data_AF-A0A2J6RPV8-F1
#
_entry.id   AF-A0A2J6RPV8-F1
#
_cell.length_a   1.000
_cell.length_b   1.000
_cell.length_c   1.000
_cell.angle_alpha   90.00
_cell.angle_beta   90.00
_cell.angle_gamma   90.00
#
_symmetry.space_group_name_H-M   'P 1'
#
loop_
_entity.id
_entity.type
_entity.pdbx_description
1 polymer ?
#
loop_
_entity_poly.entity_id
_entity_poly.type
_entity_poly.pdbx_seq_one_letter_code
_entity_poly.pdbx_strand_id
1 'polypeptide(L)'
;MAAELQQFLATLDLEQYFLPCLQAGIQTWEAFINVTEPEFNALHIRRGHRRRIQREIARRRLWPDSRPLPTSAEQLRQHTQDLRRMSRGIGSEHIEESFYALRSFTQSPWSSTSSSTESEARSVLSTHEKSKTIRQHVADLVRPRESDPPAKQQQDQRSPISSLRDADQEKLRSFVGERGLSWLYDVLTAQPEASPSTGDVTSPHLLRDSFCANVAPYLFLYSNSDLRRMIFPRNDIAEEELSIDTCLILALGAKYGNFRADPSPTEWYAKARVRLFVEPQDDLSLMRTLALICLFEISDDVGKASQILSAALSLGQANGFDAEEVPLQGLKEAERYQWLRVWETMRFLNIWCLLRTKSSPILLKDTSYFLDIGYPPLESEECYNSRLTQMSLNAVGMLLREVLKDGETPSKFSTSILYRTHLKALDSWHAELPTYLCLHETTPGGLCRVDPASNERQKTAIFNVHALFLGTVCELLKPALIASTESSSTSTNELETYANRCIESALRMTHLCKEMVALQYPLSSSWIAQHFLLNSASILIYDVERTRAVSNTLMPKN
;
A
#
# COMPACT_ATOMS: atom_id res chain seq x y z
N MET A 1 -24.41 41.38 4.75
CA MET A 1 -24.71 40.82 3.41
C MET A 1 -23.78 41.37 2.34
N ALA A 2 -23.71 42.68 2.08
CA ALA A 2 -22.72 43.24 1.14
C ALA A 2 -21.24 42.97 1.52
N ALA A 3 -20.96 42.85 2.82
CA ALA A 3 -19.62 42.51 3.34
C ALA A 3 -19.11 41.15 2.86
N GLU A 4 -20.00 40.17 2.64
CA GLU A 4 -19.61 38.83 2.20
C GLU A 4 -19.16 38.83 0.73
N LEU A 5 -19.89 39.55 -0.14
CA LEU A 5 -19.50 39.73 -1.53
C LEU A 5 -18.17 40.51 -1.65
N GLN A 6 -17.98 41.53 -0.81
CA GLN A 6 -16.73 42.29 -0.75
C GLN A 6 -15.56 41.39 -0.33
N GLN A 7 -15.73 40.62 0.75
CA GLN A 7 -14.70 39.68 1.24
C GLN A 7 -14.37 38.60 0.20
N PHE A 8 -15.38 38.10 -0.51
CA PHE A 8 -15.18 37.16 -1.60
C PHE A 8 -14.31 37.74 -2.72
N LEU A 9 -14.66 38.94 -3.21
CA LEU A 9 -13.90 39.60 -4.26
C LEU A 9 -12.50 39.97 -3.79
N ALA A 10 -12.33 40.36 -2.52
CA ALA A 10 -11.03 40.61 -1.90
C ALA A 10 -10.13 39.37 -1.90
N THR A 11 -10.68 38.21 -1.55
CA THR A 11 -9.94 36.93 -1.52
C THR A 11 -9.39 36.54 -2.90
N LEU A 12 -10.01 37.03 -3.98
CA LEU A 12 -9.58 36.77 -5.36
C LEU A 12 -8.73 37.90 -5.97
N ASP A 13 -8.42 38.95 -5.22
CA ASP A 13 -7.80 40.19 -5.72
C ASP A 13 -8.67 40.90 -6.80
N LEU A 14 -9.99 40.89 -6.62
CA LEU A 14 -11.00 41.37 -7.58
C LEU A 14 -11.92 42.46 -7.01
N GLU A 15 -11.50 43.15 -5.96
CA GLU A 15 -12.27 44.19 -5.25
C GLU A 15 -12.79 45.31 -6.16
N GLN A 16 -12.05 45.60 -7.23
CA GLN A 16 -12.42 46.57 -8.26
C GLN A 16 -13.79 46.32 -8.91
N TYR A 17 -14.33 45.10 -8.85
CA TYR A 17 -15.65 44.77 -9.38
C TYR A 17 -16.78 44.91 -8.37
N PHE A 18 -16.48 45.22 -7.11
CA PHE A 18 -17.50 45.34 -6.07
C PHE A 18 -18.47 46.49 -6.35
N LEU A 19 -17.97 47.69 -6.66
CA LEU A 19 -18.82 48.84 -6.96
C LEU A 19 -19.68 48.65 -8.22
N PRO A 20 -19.15 48.13 -9.36
CA PRO A 20 -19.97 47.72 -10.50
C PRO A 20 -21.08 46.72 -10.16
N CYS A 21 -20.81 45.75 -9.28
CA CYS A 21 -21.83 44.79 -8.84
C CYS A 21 -22.94 45.49 -8.05
N LEU A 22 -22.58 46.41 -7.13
CA LEU A 22 -23.57 47.19 -6.36
C LEU A 22 -24.43 48.08 -7.28
N GLN A 23 -23.82 48.73 -8.28
CA GLN A 23 -24.53 49.57 -9.25
C GLN A 23 -25.50 48.76 -10.11
N ALA A 24 -25.18 47.50 -10.41
CA ALA A 24 -26.08 46.57 -11.09
C ALA A 24 -27.13 45.91 -10.17
N GLY A 25 -27.20 46.32 -8.90
CA GLY A 25 -28.14 45.76 -7.93
C GLY A 25 -27.72 44.42 -7.32
N ILE A 26 -26.49 43.95 -7.58
CA ILE A 26 -25.95 42.69 -7.05
C ILE A 26 -25.27 42.99 -5.70
N GLN A 27 -26.06 42.94 -4.63
CA GLN A 27 -25.62 43.32 -3.29
C GLN A 27 -25.27 42.13 -2.39
N THR A 28 -25.58 40.90 -2.82
CA THR A 28 -25.37 39.69 -2.03
C THR A 28 -24.59 38.63 -2.78
N TRP A 29 -23.94 37.73 -2.04
CA TRP A 29 -23.25 36.58 -2.61
C TRP A 29 -24.22 35.67 -3.38
N GLU A 30 -25.43 35.46 -2.87
CA GLU A 30 -26.47 34.64 -3.51
C GLU A 30 -26.93 35.21 -4.84
N ALA A 31 -27.01 36.54 -4.97
CA ALA A 31 -27.27 37.18 -6.25
C ALA A 31 -26.08 37.00 -7.20
N PHE A 32 -24.86 37.17 -6.68
CA PHE A 32 -23.63 37.10 -7.46
C PHE A 32 -23.34 35.69 -8.04
N ILE A 33 -23.62 34.61 -7.32
CA ILE A 33 -23.42 33.24 -7.81
C ILE A 33 -24.37 32.83 -8.96
N ASN A 34 -25.42 33.63 -9.19
CA ASN A 34 -26.39 33.39 -10.26
C ASN A 34 -26.15 34.27 -11.48
N VAL A 35 -25.10 35.10 -11.46
CA VAL A 35 -24.72 35.96 -12.59
C VAL A 35 -24.28 35.09 -13.78
N THR A 36 -24.94 35.31 -14.90
CA THR A 36 -24.70 34.65 -16.18
C THR A 36 -23.51 35.27 -16.92
N GLU A 37 -22.98 34.57 -17.93
CA GLU A 37 -21.85 35.11 -18.71
C GLU A 37 -22.17 36.44 -19.43
N PRO A 38 -23.38 36.67 -20.00
CA PRO A 38 -23.77 37.97 -20.53
C PRO A 38 -23.77 39.08 -19.47
N GLU A 39 -24.22 38.78 -18.26
CA GLU A 39 -24.24 39.76 -17.16
C GLU A 39 -22.82 40.09 -16.68
N PHE A 40 -21.90 39.12 -16.62
CA PHE A 40 -20.49 39.40 -16.38
C PHE A 40 -19.85 40.27 -17.49
N ASN A 41 -20.31 40.15 -18.74
CA ASN A 41 -19.90 41.04 -19.82
C ASN A 41 -20.46 42.46 -19.63
N ALA A 42 -21.72 42.59 -19.21
CA ALA A 42 -22.36 43.87 -18.93
C ALA A 42 -21.70 44.59 -17.73
N LEU A 43 -21.17 43.84 -16.77
CA LEU A 43 -20.35 44.34 -15.65
C LEU A 43 -18.89 44.65 -16.04
N HIS A 44 -18.52 44.50 -17.31
CA HIS A 44 -17.17 44.70 -17.83
C HIS A 44 -16.08 43.87 -17.12
N ILE A 45 -16.42 42.66 -16.65
CA ILE A 45 -15.46 41.74 -16.03
C ILE A 45 -14.61 41.06 -17.10
N ARG A 46 -13.28 41.20 -16.98
CA ARG A 46 -12.32 40.60 -17.91
C ARG A 46 -12.44 39.07 -17.92
N ARG A 47 -12.30 38.45 -19.09
CA ARG A 47 -12.46 36.99 -19.28
C ARG A 47 -11.63 36.14 -18.30
N GLY A 48 -10.38 36.53 -18.01
CA GLY A 48 -9.55 35.83 -17.02
C GLY A 48 -10.10 35.89 -15.60
N HIS A 49 -10.64 37.05 -15.19
CA HIS A 49 -11.27 37.23 -13.89
C HIS A 49 -12.59 36.46 -13.77
N ARG A 50 -13.38 36.42 -14.86
CA ARG A 50 -14.58 35.58 -14.94
C ARG A 50 -14.24 34.11 -14.65
N ARG A 51 -13.18 33.58 -15.26
CA ARG A 51 -12.73 32.20 -15.01
C ARG A 51 -12.31 31.97 -13.56
N ARG A 52 -11.59 32.91 -12.94
CA ARG A 52 -11.23 32.83 -11.50
C ARG A 52 -12.48 32.82 -10.61
N ILE A 53 -13.42 33.72 -10.87
CA ILE A 53 -14.70 33.79 -10.15
C ILE A 53 -15.49 32.49 -10.33
N GLN A 54 -15.67 32.02 -11.56
CA GLN A 54 -16.40 30.78 -11.86
C GLN A 54 -15.75 29.56 -11.22
N ARG A 55 -14.41 29.49 -11.18
CA ARG A 55 -13.68 28.41 -10.51
C ARG A 55 -13.88 28.44 -9.00
N GLU A 56 -13.84 29.61 -8.39
CA GLU A 56 -14.10 29.75 -6.95
C GLU A 56 -15.57 29.43 -6.60
N ILE A 57 -16.53 29.85 -7.44
CA ILE A 57 -17.94 29.46 -7.29
C ILE A 57 -18.09 27.93 -7.40
N ALA A 58 -17.41 27.31 -8.36
CA ALA A 58 -17.42 25.86 -8.55
C ALA A 58 -16.80 25.15 -7.33
N ARG A 59 -15.65 25.63 -6.83
CA ARG A 59 -14.96 25.10 -5.63
C ARG A 59 -15.84 25.17 -4.38
N ARG A 60 -16.53 26.30 -4.15
CA ARG A 60 -17.50 26.44 -3.04
C ARG A 60 -18.72 25.52 -3.18
N ARG A 61 -18.98 25.02 -4.39
CA ARG A 61 -19.98 23.98 -4.68
C ARG A 61 -19.36 22.59 -4.80
N LEU A 62 -18.16 22.39 -4.24
CA LEU A 62 -17.45 21.11 -4.20
C LEU A 62 -17.17 20.53 -5.60
N TRP A 63 -16.94 21.40 -6.58
CA TRP A 63 -16.50 20.99 -7.92
C TRP A 63 -14.96 20.81 -7.94
N PRO A 64 -14.43 19.68 -8.43
CA PRO A 64 -12.99 19.43 -8.46
C PRO A 64 -12.22 20.41 -9.34
N ASP A 65 -11.04 20.85 -8.89
CA ASP A 65 -10.16 21.73 -9.67
C ASP A 65 -9.60 21.05 -10.93
N SER A 66 -9.48 19.72 -10.91
CA SER A 66 -9.05 18.88 -12.03
C SER A 66 -10.09 18.73 -13.14
N ARG A 67 -11.38 19.03 -12.88
CA ARG A 67 -12.44 18.93 -13.89
C ARG A 67 -12.61 20.26 -14.64
N PRO A 68 -12.98 20.23 -15.93
CA PRO A 68 -13.38 21.45 -16.64
C PRO A 68 -14.55 22.13 -15.90
N LEU A 69 -14.65 23.46 -16.00
CA LEU A 69 -15.78 24.18 -15.42
C LEU A 69 -17.10 23.66 -16.00
N PRO A 70 -18.17 23.56 -15.20
CA PRO A 70 -19.47 23.09 -15.68
C PRO A 70 -19.95 24.02 -16.80
N THR A 71 -20.42 23.43 -17.90
CA THR A 71 -20.89 24.19 -19.07
C THR A 71 -22.30 24.74 -18.88
N SER A 72 -23.02 24.27 -17.86
CA SER A 72 -24.34 24.79 -17.49
C SER A 72 -24.55 24.81 -15.98
N ALA A 73 -25.44 25.70 -15.51
CA ALA A 73 -25.88 25.71 -14.12
C ALA A 73 -26.57 24.39 -13.73
N GLU A 74 -27.18 23.71 -14.70
CA GLU A 74 -27.83 22.41 -14.49
C GLU A 74 -26.84 21.31 -14.18
N GLN A 75 -25.69 21.24 -14.85
CA GLN A 75 -24.61 20.29 -14.51
C GLN A 75 -24.10 20.49 -13.09
N LEU A 76 -23.94 21.75 -12.67
CA LEU A 76 -23.47 22.09 -11.33
C LEU A 76 -24.54 21.77 -10.27
N ARG A 77 -25.83 21.97 -10.58
CA ARG A 77 -26.96 21.56 -9.73
C ARG A 77 -27.07 20.05 -9.66
N GLN A 78 -26.91 19.33 -10.77
CA GLN A 78 -26.92 17.88 -10.83
C GLN A 78 -25.82 17.32 -9.94
N HIS A 79 -24.58 17.79 -10.08
CA HIS A 79 -23.47 17.42 -9.18
C HIS A 79 -23.77 17.71 -7.71
N THR A 80 -24.34 18.88 -7.40
CA THR A 80 -24.73 19.22 -6.02
C THR A 80 -25.88 18.34 -5.52
N GLN A 81 -26.83 17.97 -6.37
CA GLN A 81 -27.93 17.06 -6.05
C GLN A 81 -27.43 15.63 -5.88
N ASP A 82 -26.48 15.20 -6.69
CA ASP A 82 -25.80 13.92 -6.58
C ASP A 82 -25.05 13.90 -5.24
N LEU A 83 -24.30 14.95 -4.88
CA LEU A 83 -23.68 15.09 -3.54
C LEU A 83 -24.71 15.08 -2.40
N ARG A 84 -25.88 15.68 -2.60
CA ARG A 84 -26.97 15.67 -1.61
C ARG A 84 -27.68 14.32 -1.51
N ARG A 85 -27.74 13.56 -2.60
CA ARG A 85 -28.23 12.18 -2.63
C ARG A 85 -27.20 11.26 -1.97
N MET A 86 -25.92 11.46 -2.27
CA MET A 86 -24.77 10.80 -1.65
C MET A 86 -24.70 11.02 -0.12
N SER A 87 -25.10 12.20 0.37
CA SER A 87 -25.11 12.51 1.82
C SER A 87 -26.34 12.04 2.59
N ARG A 88 -27.45 11.66 1.92
CA ARG A 88 -28.66 11.14 2.57
C ARG A 88 -28.79 9.62 2.54
N GLY A 89 -27.98 8.93 1.75
CA GLY A 89 -27.81 7.48 1.83
C GLY A 89 -26.37 7.19 2.22
N ILE A 90 -26.11 6.88 3.49
CA ILE A 90 -24.83 6.30 3.90
C ILE A 90 -24.78 4.90 3.29
N GLY A 91 -24.25 4.82 2.08
CA GLY A 91 -23.99 3.59 1.35
C GLY A 91 -22.65 3.71 0.65
N SER A 92 -21.67 2.97 1.15
CA SER A 92 -20.51 2.31 0.51
C SER A 92 -19.70 2.94 -0.64
N GLU A 93 -20.12 3.98 -1.34
CA GLU A 93 -19.47 4.48 -2.56
C GLU A 93 -18.49 5.65 -2.31
N HIS A 94 -18.51 6.28 -1.13
CA HIS A 94 -17.74 7.52 -0.91
C HIS A 94 -16.27 7.34 -0.46
N ILE A 95 -15.81 6.11 -0.24
CA ILE A 95 -14.40 5.83 0.00
C ILE A 95 -13.59 5.94 -1.31
N GLU A 96 -14.25 5.71 -2.44
CA GLU A 96 -13.64 5.71 -3.76
C GLU A 96 -13.11 7.12 -4.11
N GLU A 97 -13.92 8.19 -3.97
CA GLU A 97 -13.49 9.54 -4.33
C GLU A 97 -12.39 10.15 -3.41
N SER A 98 -12.40 9.88 -2.11
CA SER A 98 -11.35 10.31 -1.16
C SER A 98 -10.01 9.65 -1.45
N PHE A 99 -10.02 8.34 -1.76
CA PHE A 99 -8.82 7.59 -2.11
C PHE A 99 -8.07 8.19 -3.32
N TYR A 100 -8.79 8.73 -4.30
CA TYR A 100 -8.17 9.33 -5.50
C TYR A 100 -7.80 10.80 -5.35
N ALA A 101 -8.42 11.55 -4.43
CA ALA A 101 -7.99 12.91 -4.11
C ALA A 101 -6.53 12.93 -3.60
N LEU A 102 -6.15 11.93 -2.80
CA LEU A 102 -4.80 11.75 -2.26
C LEU A 102 -3.75 11.38 -3.33
N ARG A 103 -4.13 10.66 -4.40
CA ARG A 103 -3.23 10.34 -5.53
C ARG A 103 -3.01 11.50 -6.50
N SER A 104 -3.86 12.53 -6.48
CA SER A 104 -3.77 13.64 -7.44
C SER A 104 -2.62 14.64 -7.18
N PHE A 105 -1.85 14.47 -6.09
CA PHE A 105 -0.75 15.37 -5.72
C PHE A 105 0.48 15.30 -6.64
N THR A 106 0.62 14.31 -7.53
CA THR A 106 1.85 14.11 -8.34
C THR A 106 1.74 14.50 -9.83
N GLN A 107 0.63 15.07 -10.30
CA GLN A 107 0.49 15.38 -11.74
C GLN A 107 1.14 16.72 -12.15
N SER A 108 2.15 16.62 -13.03
CA SER A 108 2.67 17.75 -13.84
C SER A 108 1.82 17.96 -15.10
N PRO A 109 1.47 19.21 -15.49
CA PRO A 109 0.40 19.45 -16.45
C PRO A 109 0.86 19.76 -17.88
N TRP A 110 1.56 18.86 -18.60
CA TRP A 110 1.72 19.01 -20.07
C TRP A 110 2.00 17.68 -20.78
N SER A 111 1.10 17.26 -21.69
CA SER A 111 1.44 16.80 -23.04
C SER A 111 0.19 16.28 -23.76
N SER A 112 -0.05 16.80 -24.95
CA SER A 112 -1.07 16.31 -25.87
C SER A 112 -0.47 16.35 -27.28
N THR A 113 -0.31 15.18 -27.91
CA THR A 113 -0.07 15.08 -29.34
C THR A 113 -0.64 13.79 -29.89
N SER A 114 -1.29 13.88 -31.04
CA SER A 114 -2.04 12.82 -31.71
C SER A 114 -1.33 12.26 -32.95
N SER A 115 -1.70 11.02 -33.26
CA SER A 115 -1.73 10.29 -34.55
C SER A 115 -0.45 9.73 -35.15
N SER A 116 -0.37 8.38 -35.18
CA SER A 116 0.17 7.61 -36.30
C SER A 116 -0.35 6.16 -36.25
N THR A 117 -0.98 5.68 -37.33
CA THR A 117 -1.65 4.35 -37.42
C THR A 117 -0.87 3.29 -38.20
N GLU A 118 0.38 3.52 -38.57
CA GLU A 118 1.23 2.50 -39.25
C GLU A 118 2.31 1.87 -38.35
N SER A 119 2.37 2.25 -37.07
CA SER A 119 3.40 1.79 -36.12
C SER A 119 3.06 0.46 -35.40
N GLU A 120 1.79 0.05 -35.38
CA GLU A 120 1.32 -1.05 -34.51
C GLU A 120 1.88 -2.43 -34.90
N ALA A 121 2.01 -2.75 -36.18
CA ALA A 121 2.46 -4.09 -36.60
C ALA A 121 3.93 -4.39 -36.28
N ARG A 122 4.81 -3.37 -36.29
CA ARG A 122 6.21 -3.52 -35.88
C ARG A 122 6.37 -3.61 -34.36
N SER A 123 5.45 -2.99 -33.61
CA SER A 123 5.43 -3.04 -32.14
C SER A 123 5.17 -4.47 -31.63
N VAL A 124 4.19 -5.17 -32.21
CA VAL A 124 3.76 -6.50 -31.75
C VAL A 124 4.83 -7.60 -31.91
N LEU A 125 5.64 -7.56 -32.97
CA LEU A 125 6.73 -8.55 -33.13
C LEU A 125 7.85 -8.35 -32.10
N SER A 126 8.14 -7.09 -31.75
CA SER A 126 9.17 -6.77 -30.76
C SER A 126 8.79 -7.21 -29.34
N THR A 127 7.50 -7.11 -28.98
CA THR A 127 7.03 -7.52 -27.65
C THR A 127 7.13 -9.03 -27.46
N HIS A 128 6.86 -9.81 -28.51
CA HIS A 128 6.92 -11.28 -28.45
C HIS A 128 8.34 -11.81 -28.23
N GLU A 129 9.36 -11.25 -28.90
CA GLU A 129 10.75 -11.65 -28.68
C GLU A 129 11.26 -11.31 -27.28
N LYS A 130 10.85 -10.16 -26.72
CA LYS A 130 11.17 -9.77 -25.35
C LYS A 130 10.56 -10.74 -24.34
N SER A 131 9.28 -11.08 -24.49
CA SER A 131 8.60 -12.05 -23.61
C SER A 131 9.31 -13.42 -23.65
N LYS A 132 9.73 -13.90 -24.84
CA LYS A 132 10.48 -15.16 -24.97
C LYS A 132 11.82 -15.14 -24.21
N THR A 133 12.55 -14.03 -24.28
CA THR A 133 13.82 -13.87 -23.56
C THR A 133 13.61 -13.86 -22.04
N ILE A 134 12.56 -13.17 -21.57
CA ILE A 134 12.19 -13.12 -20.15
C ILE A 134 11.81 -14.53 -19.66
N ARG A 135 11.05 -15.30 -20.45
CA ARG A 135 10.66 -16.68 -20.11
C ARG A 135 11.86 -17.60 -19.95
N GLN A 136 12.87 -17.48 -20.81
CA GLN A 136 14.10 -18.24 -20.66
C GLN A 136 14.82 -17.88 -19.35
N HIS A 137 14.90 -16.58 -19.03
CA HIS A 137 15.48 -16.14 -17.76
C HIS A 137 14.71 -16.63 -16.54
N VAL A 138 13.37 -16.60 -16.59
CA VAL A 138 12.49 -17.14 -15.54
C VAL A 138 12.75 -18.64 -15.35
N ALA A 139 12.90 -19.39 -16.43
CA ALA A 139 13.22 -20.81 -16.35
C ALA A 139 14.57 -21.02 -15.62
N ASP A 140 15.58 -20.20 -15.91
CA ASP A 140 16.87 -20.32 -15.22
C ASP A 140 16.77 -19.92 -13.73
N LEU A 141 15.98 -18.90 -13.38
CA LEU A 141 15.77 -18.46 -11.99
C LEU A 141 15.01 -19.47 -11.13
N VAL A 142 13.98 -20.11 -11.70
CA VAL A 142 13.12 -21.02 -10.95
C VAL A 142 13.67 -22.45 -10.94
N ARG A 143 14.77 -22.75 -11.65
CA ARG A 143 15.28 -24.12 -11.80
C ARG A 143 15.65 -24.69 -10.43
N PRO A 144 15.13 -25.87 -10.04
CA PRO A 144 15.58 -26.56 -8.83
C PRO A 144 17.09 -26.70 -8.89
N ARG A 145 17.81 -26.27 -7.84
CA ARG A 145 19.26 -26.50 -7.83
C ARG A 145 19.47 -27.98 -7.54
N GLU A 146 20.37 -28.63 -8.27
CA GLU A 146 20.74 -30.04 -7.98
C GLU A 146 21.25 -30.24 -6.54
N SER A 147 21.68 -29.15 -5.90
CA SER A 147 22.11 -29.10 -4.50
C SER A 147 20.97 -28.88 -3.49
N ASP A 148 19.72 -28.68 -3.91
CA ASP A 148 18.60 -28.52 -2.97
C ASP A 148 18.39 -29.90 -2.29
N PRO A 149 18.67 -30.04 -0.98
CA PRO A 149 18.59 -31.34 -0.32
C PRO A 149 17.16 -31.89 -0.39
N PRO A 150 16.98 -33.23 -0.47
CA PRO A 150 15.64 -33.81 -0.51
C PRO A 150 14.82 -33.34 0.69
N ALA A 151 13.55 -32.97 0.47
CA ALA A 151 12.68 -32.27 1.43
C ALA A 151 12.66 -32.88 2.85
N LYS A 152 12.93 -34.18 2.98
CA LYS A 152 13.01 -34.90 4.26
C LYS A 152 14.20 -34.48 5.15
N GLN A 153 15.24 -33.81 4.63
CA GLN A 153 16.38 -33.33 5.42
C GLN A 153 16.27 -31.88 5.90
N GLN A 154 15.28 -31.11 5.45
CA GLN A 154 15.10 -29.70 5.86
C GLN A 154 14.22 -29.51 7.10
N GLN A 155 13.57 -30.56 7.60
CA GLN A 155 12.58 -30.45 8.70
C GLN A 155 13.21 -30.04 10.05
N ASP A 156 14.53 -30.18 10.21
CA ASP A 156 15.30 -29.71 11.39
C ASP A 156 16.00 -28.36 11.19
N GLN A 157 15.91 -27.75 10.00
CA GLN A 157 16.46 -26.41 9.78
C GLN A 157 15.46 -25.35 10.27
N ARG A 158 15.88 -24.63 11.31
CA ARG A 158 15.14 -23.53 11.95
C ARG A 158 14.60 -22.54 10.92
N SER A 159 13.40 -22.00 11.18
CA SER A 159 12.74 -21.02 10.31
C SER A 159 13.65 -19.82 10.00
N PRO A 160 13.60 -19.23 8.79
CA PRO A 160 14.52 -18.19 8.31
C PRO A 160 14.46 -16.85 9.05
N ILE A 161 13.55 -16.69 10.02
CA ILE A 161 13.75 -15.70 11.09
C ILE A 161 15.13 -15.92 11.76
N SER A 162 15.71 -17.14 11.75
CA SER A 162 17.04 -17.49 12.27
C SER A 162 18.24 -16.90 11.52
N SER A 163 18.19 -16.68 10.21
CA SER A 163 19.38 -16.19 9.47
C SER A 163 19.56 -14.67 9.57
N LEU A 164 18.45 -13.91 9.59
CA LEU A 164 18.42 -12.51 10.04
C LEU A 164 18.64 -12.39 11.55
N ARG A 165 18.53 -13.50 12.31
CA ARG A 165 18.81 -13.52 13.75
C ARG A 165 20.30 -13.64 14.05
N ASP A 166 21.15 -14.39 13.36
CA ASP A 166 22.45 -14.70 13.97
C ASP A 166 23.45 -13.51 14.01
N ALA A 167 23.55 -12.70 12.94
CA ALA A 167 24.45 -11.54 12.92
C ALA A 167 23.89 -10.31 13.67
N ASP A 168 22.56 -10.16 13.71
CA ASP A 168 21.88 -9.06 14.40
C ASP A 168 21.50 -9.44 15.85
N GLN A 169 21.24 -10.70 16.20
CA GLN A 169 20.93 -11.11 17.59
C GLN A 169 22.12 -10.97 18.51
N GLU A 170 23.36 -11.23 18.09
CA GLU A 170 24.48 -11.10 19.03
C GLU A 170 24.73 -9.62 19.38
N LYS A 171 24.55 -8.73 18.39
CA LYS A 171 24.51 -7.28 18.59
C LYS A 171 23.29 -6.82 19.38
N LEU A 172 22.09 -7.30 19.07
CA LEU A 172 20.88 -7.01 19.85
C LEU A 172 20.95 -7.60 21.28
N ARG A 173 21.59 -8.75 21.50
CA ARG A 173 21.73 -9.41 22.82
C ARG A 173 22.62 -8.61 23.75
N SER A 174 23.72 -8.09 23.22
CA SER A 174 24.55 -7.14 23.95
C SER A 174 23.86 -5.79 24.18
N PHE A 175 22.92 -5.37 23.31
CA PHE A 175 22.29 -4.04 23.37
C PHE A 175 21.00 -3.94 24.21
N VAL A 176 20.06 -4.87 24.06
CA VAL A 176 18.69 -4.74 24.59
C VAL A 176 18.59 -5.18 26.05
N GLY A 177 19.59 -5.93 26.52
CA GLY A 177 19.47 -6.74 27.74
C GLY A 177 18.52 -7.92 27.52
N GLU A 178 18.67 -8.97 28.33
CA GLU A 178 17.95 -10.24 28.15
C GLU A 178 16.42 -10.07 28.12
N ARG A 179 15.86 -9.09 28.86
CA ARG A 179 14.41 -8.93 29.01
C ARG A 179 13.70 -8.42 27.76
N GLY A 180 14.26 -7.44 27.04
CA GLY A 180 13.58 -6.87 25.86
C GLY A 180 13.64 -7.81 24.65
N LEU A 181 14.75 -8.55 24.51
CA LEU A 181 14.84 -9.61 23.52
C LEU A 181 14.01 -10.83 23.87
N SER A 182 13.91 -11.21 25.15
CA SER A 182 12.96 -12.23 25.58
C SER A 182 11.57 -11.84 25.12
N TRP A 183 11.11 -10.61 25.42
CA TRP A 183 9.79 -10.17 24.98
C TRP A 183 9.60 -10.20 23.46
N LEU A 184 10.56 -9.69 22.66
CA LEU A 184 10.49 -9.76 21.20
C LEU A 184 10.48 -11.20 20.69
N TYR A 185 11.30 -12.06 21.29
CA TYR A 185 11.35 -13.46 20.97
C TYR A 185 10.03 -14.15 21.32
N ASP A 186 9.53 -13.95 22.53
CA ASP A 186 8.27 -14.49 23.02
C ASP A 186 7.13 -14.01 22.11
N VAL A 187 7.10 -12.75 21.70
CA VAL A 187 6.07 -12.23 20.78
C VAL A 187 6.19 -12.78 19.36
N LEU A 188 7.41 -12.92 18.83
CA LEU A 188 7.63 -13.48 17.49
C LEU A 188 7.52 -15.01 17.44
N THR A 189 7.65 -15.69 18.58
CA THR A 189 7.63 -17.15 18.69
C THR A 189 6.43 -17.69 19.45
N ALA A 190 5.60 -16.82 20.04
CA ALA A 190 4.29 -17.16 20.59
C ALA A 190 3.44 -17.74 19.45
N GLN A 191 3.52 -19.04 19.32
CA GLN A 191 2.51 -19.82 18.64
C GLN A 191 1.32 -19.84 19.58
N PRO A 192 0.10 -19.50 19.13
CA PRO A 192 -1.08 -19.75 19.94
C PRO A 192 -1.05 -21.22 20.36
N GLU A 193 -1.26 -21.48 21.66
CA GLU A 193 -1.26 -22.84 22.19
C GLU A 193 -2.19 -23.67 21.32
N ALA A 194 -1.60 -24.61 20.57
CA ALA A 194 -2.35 -25.37 19.58
C ALA A 194 -3.53 -26.02 20.30
N SER A 195 -4.74 -25.63 19.92
CA SER A 195 -5.95 -26.21 20.51
C SER A 195 -5.85 -27.73 20.33
N PRO A 196 -5.94 -28.53 21.41
CA PRO A 196 -5.59 -29.96 21.41
C PRO A 196 -6.52 -30.87 20.59
N SER A 197 -7.40 -30.31 19.74
CA SER A 197 -8.14 -31.07 18.74
C SER A 197 -7.23 -31.43 17.56
N THR A 198 -6.44 -32.49 17.75
CA THR A 198 -5.55 -33.16 16.78
C THR A 198 -6.33 -33.85 15.65
N GLY A 199 -7.26 -33.14 15.01
CA GLY A 199 -7.75 -33.53 13.69
C GLY A 199 -6.62 -33.37 12.68
N ASP A 200 -6.61 -34.21 11.64
CA ASP A 200 -5.63 -34.20 10.55
C ASP A 200 -5.59 -32.79 9.89
N VAL A 201 -4.64 -31.93 10.31
CA VAL A 201 -4.55 -30.50 9.91
C VAL A 201 -3.98 -30.34 8.48
N THR A 202 -3.99 -31.42 7.70
CA THR A 202 -3.43 -31.54 6.36
C THR A 202 -4.42 -31.17 5.26
N SER A 203 -5.68 -30.86 5.62
CA SER A 203 -6.73 -30.54 4.65
C SER A 203 -6.34 -29.32 3.78
N PRO A 204 -6.27 -29.46 2.44
CA PRO A 204 -6.00 -28.37 1.51
C PRO A 204 -6.96 -27.17 1.67
N HIS A 205 -8.17 -27.40 2.19
CA HIS A 205 -9.12 -26.33 2.47
C HIS A 205 -8.65 -25.40 3.60
N LEU A 206 -8.06 -25.94 4.67
CA LEU A 206 -7.53 -25.12 5.77
C LEU A 206 -6.34 -24.28 5.30
N LEU A 207 -5.48 -24.88 4.47
CA LEU A 207 -4.36 -24.19 3.82
C LEU A 207 -4.83 -23.03 2.94
N ARG A 208 -5.82 -23.29 2.08
CA ARG A 208 -6.46 -22.21 1.30
C ARG A 208 -7.04 -21.14 2.19
N ASP A 209 -7.81 -21.51 3.21
CA ASP A 209 -8.51 -20.54 4.05
C ASP A 209 -7.51 -19.67 4.82
N SER A 210 -6.38 -20.26 5.23
CA SER A 210 -5.22 -19.53 5.74
C SER A 210 -4.65 -18.56 4.71
N PHE A 211 -4.41 -18.98 3.47
CA PHE A 211 -3.97 -18.07 2.40
C PHE A 211 -4.96 -16.91 2.18
N CYS A 212 -6.25 -17.22 2.12
CA CYS A 212 -7.32 -16.23 1.93
C CYS A 212 -7.43 -15.25 3.09
N ALA A 213 -7.17 -15.69 4.32
CA ALA A 213 -7.19 -14.83 5.50
C ALA A 213 -5.92 -13.98 5.62
N ASN A 214 -4.76 -14.60 5.36
CA ASN A 214 -3.47 -14.04 5.77
C ASN A 214 -2.63 -13.48 4.63
N VAL A 215 -2.95 -13.75 3.36
CA VAL A 215 -2.10 -13.38 2.21
C VAL A 215 -2.90 -12.68 1.12
N ALA A 216 -4.01 -13.29 0.68
CA ALA A 216 -4.87 -12.75 -0.39
C ALA A 216 -5.37 -11.31 -0.17
N PRO A 217 -5.68 -10.85 1.07
CA PRO A 217 -6.18 -9.50 1.30
C PRO A 217 -5.18 -8.40 0.95
N TYR A 218 -3.92 -8.73 0.66
CA TYR A 218 -2.89 -7.75 0.29
C TYR A 218 -2.59 -7.73 -1.20
N LEU A 219 -3.10 -8.72 -1.94
CA LEU A 219 -2.63 -9.00 -3.28
C LEU A 219 -3.81 -9.05 -4.25
N PHE A 220 -3.72 -8.27 -5.31
CA PHE A 220 -4.70 -8.27 -6.39
C PHE A 220 -4.40 -9.39 -7.40
N LEU A 221 -4.22 -10.63 -6.94
CA LEU A 221 -3.89 -11.76 -7.83
C LEU A 221 -5.14 -12.48 -8.34
N TYR A 222 -6.06 -12.76 -7.42
CA TYR A 222 -7.28 -13.54 -7.68
C TYR A 222 -8.52 -12.82 -7.15
N SER A 223 -9.69 -13.15 -7.68
CA SER A 223 -10.95 -12.86 -6.99
C SER A 223 -11.23 -13.95 -5.93
N ASN A 224 -12.00 -13.63 -4.90
CA ASN A 224 -12.41 -14.62 -3.90
C ASN A 224 -13.21 -15.77 -4.53
N SER A 225 -14.01 -15.49 -5.56
CA SER A 225 -14.76 -16.51 -6.29
C SER A 225 -13.83 -17.43 -7.09
N ASP A 226 -12.78 -16.89 -7.72
CA ASP A 226 -11.77 -17.69 -8.42
C ASP A 226 -10.98 -18.58 -7.45
N LEU A 227 -10.53 -18.04 -6.31
CA LEU A 227 -9.83 -18.82 -5.28
C LEU A 227 -10.66 -19.98 -4.74
N ARG A 228 -11.98 -19.74 -4.54
CA ARG A 228 -12.90 -20.81 -4.16
C ARG A 228 -12.93 -21.88 -5.24
N ARG A 229 -13.17 -21.50 -6.51
CA ARG A 229 -13.26 -22.45 -7.64
C ARG A 229 -11.99 -23.27 -7.86
N MET A 230 -10.81 -22.68 -7.69
CA MET A 230 -9.52 -23.36 -7.94
C MET A 230 -9.28 -24.58 -7.06
N ILE A 231 -9.83 -24.59 -5.83
CA ILE A 231 -9.54 -25.61 -4.81
C ILE A 231 -10.80 -26.43 -4.47
N PHE A 232 -11.86 -26.32 -5.28
CA PHE A 232 -12.97 -27.28 -5.29
C PHE A 232 -12.90 -28.24 -6.49
N PRO A 233 -11.82 -29.02 -6.68
CA PRO A 233 -12.00 -30.36 -7.15
C PRO A 233 -13.13 -31.08 -6.41
N ARG A 234 -13.92 -31.91 -7.12
CA ARG A 234 -14.62 -33.01 -6.46
C ARG A 234 -13.59 -33.79 -5.63
N ASN A 235 -13.99 -34.37 -4.50
CA ASN A 235 -13.14 -35.07 -3.51
C ASN A 235 -12.16 -36.14 -4.05
N ASP A 236 -12.11 -36.38 -5.36
CA ASP A 236 -11.39 -37.45 -6.04
C ASP A 236 -10.23 -36.98 -6.94
N ILE A 237 -9.92 -35.67 -7.01
CA ILE A 237 -8.80 -35.22 -7.86
C ILE A 237 -7.47 -35.60 -7.19
N ALA A 238 -6.69 -36.41 -7.89
CA ALA A 238 -5.34 -36.78 -7.48
C ALA A 238 -4.47 -35.51 -7.34
N GLU A 239 -3.57 -35.49 -6.34
CA GLU A 239 -2.65 -34.36 -6.12
C GLU A 239 -1.86 -33.96 -7.38
N GLU A 240 -1.62 -34.92 -8.28
CA GLU A 240 -0.92 -34.73 -9.56
C GLU A 240 -1.64 -33.77 -10.52
N GLU A 241 -2.94 -33.52 -10.34
CA GLU A 241 -3.73 -32.63 -11.20
C GLU A 241 -3.81 -31.18 -10.70
N LEU A 242 -3.27 -30.87 -9.51
CA LEU A 242 -3.37 -29.53 -8.92
C LEU A 242 -2.55 -28.47 -9.69
N SER A 243 -3.21 -27.42 -10.19
CA SER A 243 -2.54 -26.35 -10.94
C SER A 243 -1.36 -25.71 -10.18
N ILE A 244 -0.42 -25.12 -10.92
CA ILE A 244 0.77 -24.44 -10.36
C ILE A 244 0.36 -23.43 -9.27
N ASP A 245 -0.61 -22.59 -9.59
CA ASP A 245 -1.12 -21.58 -8.67
C ASP A 245 -1.75 -22.20 -7.42
N THR A 246 -2.47 -23.32 -7.55
CA THR A 246 -3.06 -24.03 -6.41
C THR A 246 -1.97 -24.53 -5.46
N CYS A 247 -0.92 -25.16 -6.00
CA CYS A 247 0.23 -25.59 -5.21
C CYS A 247 0.90 -24.41 -4.48
N LEU A 248 1.07 -23.26 -5.13
CA LEU A 248 1.64 -22.06 -4.49
C LEU A 248 0.73 -21.44 -3.43
N ILE A 249 -0.59 -21.42 -3.67
CA ILE A 249 -1.59 -20.98 -2.69
C ILE A 249 -1.52 -21.87 -1.44
N LEU A 250 -1.46 -23.19 -1.61
CA LEU A 250 -1.33 -24.14 -0.51
C LEU A 250 0.01 -23.95 0.23
N ALA A 251 1.11 -23.74 -0.51
CA ALA A 251 2.42 -23.47 0.07
C ALA A 251 2.43 -22.20 0.94
N LEU A 252 1.87 -21.10 0.43
CA LEU A 252 1.77 -19.83 1.15
C LEU A 252 0.79 -19.92 2.33
N GLY A 253 -0.32 -20.63 2.14
CA GLY A 253 -1.30 -20.92 3.19
C GLY A 253 -0.70 -21.72 4.34
N ALA A 254 0.18 -22.69 4.04
CA ALA A 254 0.96 -23.44 5.02
C ALA A 254 1.98 -22.53 5.71
N LYS A 255 2.68 -21.69 4.94
CA LYS A 255 3.78 -20.85 5.43
C LYS A 255 3.32 -19.73 6.36
N TYR A 256 2.24 -19.05 5.99
CA TYR A 256 1.67 -17.95 6.76
C TYR A 256 0.47 -18.39 7.61
N GLY A 257 0.19 -19.69 7.64
CA GLY A 257 -0.79 -20.30 8.51
C GLY A 257 -0.29 -20.54 9.91
N ASN A 258 -1.25 -20.87 10.77
CA ASN A 258 -1.03 -21.01 12.20
C ASN A 258 -0.82 -22.45 12.67
N PHE A 259 -0.50 -23.32 11.73
CA PHE A 259 -0.53 -24.76 11.94
C PHE A 259 0.68 -25.40 11.26
N ARG A 260 1.14 -26.50 11.85
CA ARG A 260 2.12 -27.38 11.22
C ARG A 260 1.40 -28.17 10.14
N ALA A 261 1.63 -27.80 8.88
CA ALA A 261 1.09 -28.52 7.74
C ALA A 261 2.00 -29.69 7.34
N ASP A 262 1.39 -30.81 6.98
CA ASP A 262 1.98 -31.92 6.24
C ASP A 262 1.12 -32.13 4.98
N PRO A 263 1.65 -32.03 3.75
CA PRO A 263 3.05 -31.81 3.43
C PRO A 263 3.52 -30.39 3.76
N SER A 264 4.84 -30.27 3.99
CA SER A 264 5.47 -29.00 4.36
C SER A 264 5.23 -27.90 3.32
N PRO A 265 5.24 -26.61 3.69
CA PRO A 265 5.16 -25.50 2.73
C PRO A 265 6.14 -25.64 1.57
N THR A 266 7.35 -26.13 1.85
CA THR A 266 8.43 -26.34 0.87
C THR A 266 8.09 -27.43 -0.14
N GLU A 267 7.33 -28.46 0.24
CA GLU A 267 6.95 -29.52 -0.68
C GLU A 267 5.93 -29.03 -1.71
N TRP A 268 4.88 -28.32 -1.28
CA TRP A 268 3.92 -27.68 -2.18
C TRP A 268 4.61 -26.69 -3.13
N TYR A 269 5.55 -25.90 -2.58
CA TYR A 269 6.36 -24.98 -3.35
C TYR A 269 7.25 -25.69 -4.39
N ALA A 270 7.91 -26.78 -4.01
CA ALA A 270 8.72 -27.59 -4.92
C ALA A 270 7.88 -28.21 -6.04
N LYS A 271 6.70 -28.76 -5.72
CA LYS A 271 5.73 -29.29 -6.70
C LYS A 271 5.37 -28.21 -7.73
N ALA A 272 5.03 -27.00 -7.28
CA ALA A 272 4.72 -25.88 -8.18
C ALA A 272 5.89 -25.51 -9.10
N ARG A 273 7.11 -25.42 -8.56
CA ARG A 273 8.32 -25.09 -9.34
C ARG A 273 8.56 -26.11 -10.45
N VAL A 274 8.48 -27.40 -10.15
CA VAL A 274 8.67 -28.47 -11.15
C VAL A 274 7.67 -28.34 -12.29
N ARG A 275 6.40 -28.04 -11.99
CA ARG A 275 5.35 -27.87 -13.01
C ARG A 275 5.54 -26.63 -13.87
N LEU A 276 6.04 -25.52 -13.29
CA LEU A 276 6.36 -24.30 -14.05
C LEU A 276 7.37 -24.54 -15.19
N PHE A 277 8.21 -25.57 -15.09
CA PHE A 277 9.13 -25.96 -16.16
C PHE A 277 8.47 -26.70 -17.31
N VAL A 278 7.41 -27.45 -17.01
CA VAL A 278 6.81 -28.40 -17.95
C VAL A 278 5.61 -27.76 -18.66
N GLU A 279 4.83 -26.96 -17.93
CA GLU A 279 3.56 -26.44 -18.41
C GLU A 279 3.72 -25.02 -18.97
N PRO A 280 3.35 -24.77 -20.24
CA PRO A 280 3.34 -23.43 -20.79
C PRO A 280 2.30 -22.58 -20.07
N GLN A 281 2.69 -21.37 -19.66
CA GLN A 281 1.81 -20.37 -19.06
C GLN A 281 1.64 -19.19 -20.02
N ASP A 282 0.45 -18.59 -20.10
CA ASP A 282 0.31 -17.26 -20.69
C ASP A 282 1.02 -16.20 -19.82
N ASP A 283 1.25 -15.00 -20.36
CA ASP A 283 2.04 -13.97 -19.65
C ASP A 283 1.35 -13.53 -18.33
N LEU A 284 0.01 -13.45 -18.28
CA LEU A 284 -0.72 -13.04 -17.08
C LEU A 284 -0.59 -14.09 -15.98
N SER A 285 -0.83 -15.36 -16.33
CA SER A 285 -0.67 -16.49 -15.41
C SER A 285 0.77 -16.59 -14.92
N LEU A 286 1.76 -16.42 -15.80
CA LEU A 286 3.16 -16.40 -15.41
C LEU A 286 3.49 -15.27 -14.44
N MET A 287 2.99 -14.05 -14.67
CA MET A 287 3.17 -12.94 -13.71
C MET A 287 2.55 -13.24 -12.35
N ARG A 288 1.35 -13.86 -12.30
CA ARG A 288 0.73 -14.30 -11.04
C ARG A 288 1.56 -15.35 -10.33
N THR A 289 2.01 -16.36 -11.05
CA THR A 289 2.88 -17.41 -10.51
C THR A 289 4.16 -16.81 -9.93
N LEU A 290 4.83 -15.90 -10.65
CA LEU A 290 6.03 -15.22 -10.16
C LEU A 290 5.76 -14.34 -8.93
N ALA A 291 4.58 -13.72 -8.84
CA ALA A 291 4.15 -13.00 -7.64
C ALA A 291 4.14 -13.90 -6.40
N LEU A 292 3.51 -15.07 -6.53
CA LEU A 292 3.35 -16.03 -5.45
C LEU A 292 4.71 -16.63 -5.06
N ILE A 293 5.57 -16.95 -6.03
CA ILE A 293 6.95 -17.40 -5.78
C ILE A 293 7.74 -16.29 -5.07
N CYS A 294 7.65 -15.04 -5.52
CA CYS A 294 8.30 -13.90 -4.87
C CYS A 294 7.88 -13.80 -3.40
N LEU A 295 6.58 -13.90 -3.10
CA LEU A 295 6.05 -13.86 -1.74
C LEU A 295 6.46 -15.06 -0.87
N PHE A 296 6.65 -16.21 -1.50
CA PHE A 296 7.18 -17.36 -0.80
C PHE A 296 8.65 -17.11 -0.43
N GLU A 297 9.44 -16.57 -1.37
CA GLU A 297 10.88 -16.35 -1.17
C GLU A 297 11.20 -15.10 -0.34
N ILE A 298 10.29 -14.11 -0.23
CA ILE A 298 10.60 -12.80 0.37
C ILE A 298 11.03 -12.86 1.84
N SER A 299 10.58 -13.86 2.57
CA SER A 299 10.97 -14.10 3.96
C SER A 299 12.28 -14.89 4.10
N ASP A 300 12.70 -15.60 3.05
CA ASP A 300 13.77 -16.60 3.12
C ASP A 300 15.04 -16.12 2.40
N ASP A 301 14.89 -15.65 1.16
CA ASP A 301 15.95 -15.09 0.33
C ASP A 301 15.40 -13.88 -0.45
N VAL A 302 15.56 -12.70 0.14
CA VAL A 302 15.08 -11.45 -0.46
C VAL A 302 15.80 -11.12 -1.77
N GLY A 303 17.03 -11.61 -1.97
CA GLY A 303 17.78 -11.42 -3.20
C GLY A 303 17.16 -12.22 -4.34
N LYS A 304 16.87 -13.50 -4.10
CA LYS A 304 16.13 -14.36 -5.03
C LYS A 304 14.72 -13.82 -5.29
N ALA A 305 14.00 -13.41 -4.26
CA ALA A 305 12.67 -12.79 -4.41
C ALA A 305 12.72 -11.56 -5.32
N SER A 306 13.73 -10.70 -5.14
CA SER A 306 13.92 -9.50 -5.96
C SER A 306 14.25 -9.83 -7.43
N GLN A 307 15.02 -10.88 -7.70
CA GLN A 307 15.29 -11.35 -9.07
C GLN A 307 14.02 -11.89 -9.75
N ILE A 308 13.24 -12.70 -9.03
CA ILE A 308 11.94 -13.21 -9.51
C ILE A 308 10.99 -12.05 -9.82
N LEU A 309 10.91 -11.08 -8.91
CA LEU A 309 10.08 -9.90 -9.09
C LEU A 309 10.54 -9.05 -10.27
N SER A 310 11.86 -8.90 -10.46
CA SER A 310 12.41 -8.20 -11.62
C SER A 310 11.99 -8.83 -12.94
N ALA A 311 11.95 -10.16 -13.00
CA ALA A 311 11.47 -10.89 -14.16
C ALA A 311 9.96 -10.65 -14.40
N ALA A 312 9.15 -10.67 -13.33
CA ALA A 312 7.72 -10.38 -13.41
C ALA A 312 7.44 -8.93 -13.86
N LEU A 313 8.18 -7.96 -13.35
CA LEU A 313 8.08 -6.55 -13.76
C LEU A 313 8.49 -6.36 -15.22
N SER A 314 9.57 -7.00 -15.65
CA SER A 314 10.00 -6.98 -17.06
C SER A 314 8.92 -7.54 -17.98
N LEU A 315 8.22 -8.59 -17.55
CA LEU A 315 7.12 -9.18 -18.30
C LEU A 315 5.92 -8.23 -18.41
N GLY A 316 5.56 -7.55 -17.33
CA GLY A 316 4.52 -6.51 -17.35
C GLY A 316 4.91 -5.30 -18.22
N GLN A 317 6.17 -4.86 -18.17
CA GLN A 317 6.69 -3.80 -19.04
C GLN A 317 6.64 -4.20 -20.52
N ALA A 318 6.98 -5.46 -20.84
CA ALA A 318 6.87 -5.98 -22.21
C ALA A 318 5.41 -6.01 -22.72
N ASN A 319 4.43 -6.02 -21.81
CA ASN A 319 3.00 -5.95 -22.08
C ASN A 319 2.41 -4.52 -21.95
N GLY A 320 3.27 -3.50 -21.77
CA GLY A 320 2.89 -2.09 -21.85
C GLY A 320 2.45 -1.41 -20.54
N PHE A 321 2.55 -2.06 -19.37
CA PHE A 321 2.10 -1.50 -18.07
C PHE A 321 2.95 -0.34 -17.52
N ASP A 322 4.02 0.03 -18.22
CA ASP A 322 4.91 1.14 -17.88
C ASP A 322 4.99 2.18 -19.01
N ALA A 323 4.05 2.12 -19.95
CA ALA A 323 3.90 3.07 -21.04
C ALA A 323 2.95 4.21 -20.65
N GLU A 324 3.08 5.38 -21.30
CA GLU A 324 2.15 6.50 -21.09
C GLU A 324 0.75 6.20 -21.66
N GLU A 325 0.68 5.29 -22.63
CA GLU A 325 -0.56 4.83 -23.24
C GLU A 325 -1.29 3.83 -22.33
N VAL A 326 -2.62 3.75 -22.49
CA VAL A 326 -3.43 2.77 -21.79
C VAL A 326 -3.02 1.37 -22.25
N PRO A 327 -2.58 0.47 -21.35
CA PRO A 327 -2.11 -0.85 -21.73
C PRO A 327 -3.26 -1.72 -22.22
N LEU A 328 -2.94 -2.61 -23.17
CA LEU A 328 -3.82 -3.68 -23.62
C LEU A 328 -5.21 -3.22 -24.12
N GLN A 329 -5.27 -2.15 -24.93
CA GLN A 329 -6.54 -1.59 -25.45
C GLN A 329 -7.39 -2.59 -26.26
N GLY A 330 -6.79 -3.66 -26.79
CA GLY A 330 -7.49 -4.71 -27.54
C GLY A 330 -8.09 -5.84 -26.69
N LEU A 331 -7.81 -5.89 -25.38
CA LEU A 331 -8.35 -6.93 -24.51
C LEU A 331 -9.75 -6.59 -24.01
N LYS A 332 -10.51 -7.64 -23.68
CA LYS A 332 -11.77 -7.48 -22.96
C LYS A 332 -11.51 -6.80 -21.63
N GLU A 333 -12.42 -5.93 -21.21
CA GLU A 333 -12.25 -5.12 -20.00
C GLU A 333 -12.00 -5.97 -18.74
N ALA A 334 -12.71 -7.09 -18.58
CA ALA A 334 -12.49 -8.06 -17.50
C ALA A 334 -11.05 -8.58 -17.44
N GLU A 335 -10.49 -8.92 -18.60
CA GLU A 335 -9.12 -9.45 -18.71
C GLU A 335 -8.10 -8.34 -18.47
N ARG A 336 -8.27 -7.17 -19.11
CA ARG A 336 -7.43 -5.99 -18.87
C ARG A 336 -7.38 -5.62 -17.39
N TYR A 337 -8.51 -5.70 -16.72
CA TYR A 337 -8.60 -5.39 -15.30
C TYR A 337 -7.83 -6.40 -14.43
N GLN A 338 -7.89 -7.70 -14.78
CA GLN A 338 -7.07 -8.71 -14.11
C GLN A 338 -5.57 -8.42 -14.25
N TRP A 339 -5.13 -7.95 -15.42
CA TRP A 339 -3.75 -7.54 -15.60
C TRP A 339 -3.36 -6.34 -14.74
N LEU A 340 -4.18 -5.27 -14.74
CA LEU A 340 -3.93 -4.07 -13.93
C LEU A 340 -3.81 -4.41 -12.43
N ARG A 341 -4.67 -5.32 -11.97
CA ARG A 341 -4.64 -5.88 -10.61
C ARG A 341 -3.29 -6.56 -10.31
N VAL A 342 -2.88 -7.51 -11.15
CA VAL A 342 -1.60 -8.20 -10.98
C VAL A 342 -0.43 -7.21 -11.01
N TRP A 343 -0.48 -6.21 -11.89
CA TRP A 343 0.51 -5.14 -11.98
C TRP A 343 0.64 -4.32 -10.69
N GLU A 344 -0.46 -3.89 -10.08
CA GLU A 344 -0.40 -3.17 -8.80
C GLU A 344 0.16 -4.03 -7.67
N THR A 345 -0.08 -5.34 -7.71
CA THR A 345 0.58 -6.28 -6.78
C THR A 345 2.09 -6.28 -6.99
N MET A 346 2.56 -6.27 -8.24
CA MET A 346 4.00 -6.24 -8.54
C MET A 346 4.63 -4.93 -8.07
N ARG A 347 3.95 -3.79 -8.26
CA ARG A 347 4.39 -2.49 -7.74
C ARG A 347 4.52 -2.51 -6.23
N PHE A 348 3.52 -3.04 -5.52
CA PHE A 348 3.57 -3.17 -4.07
C PHE A 348 4.74 -4.05 -3.61
N LEU A 349 4.94 -5.21 -4.23
CA LEU A 349 6.09 -6.08 -3.93
C LEU A 349 7.43 -5.41 -4.24
N ASN A 350 7.51 -4.57 -5.27
CA ASN A 350 8.73 -3.84 -5.64
C ASN A 350 9.13 -2.86 -4.54
N ILE A 351 8.15 -2.13 -4.02
CA ILE A 351 8.34 -1.24 -2.87
C ILE A 351 8.83 -2.03 -1.66
N TRP A 352 8.28 -3.22 -1.44
CA TRP A 352 8.73 -4.07 -0.35
C TRP A 352 10.17 -4.58 -0.52
N CYS A 353 10.53 -5.06 -1.71
CA CYS A 353 11.90 -5.47 -2.01
C CYS A 353 12.87 -4.31 -1.85
N LEU A 354 12.47 -3.09 -2.19
CA LEU A 354 13.28 -1.88 -2.00
C LEU A 354 13.55 -1.60 -0.53
N LEU A 355 12.50 -1.63 0.29
CA LEU A 355 12.60 -1.45 1.74
C LEU A 355 13.63 -2.42 2.37
N ARG A 356 13.69 -3.64 1.85
CA ARG A 356 14.52 -4.72 2.43
C ARG A 356 15.94 -4.79 1.89
N THR A 357 16.13 -4.58 0.59
CA THR A 357 17.43 -4.80 -0.06
C THR A 357 18.29 -3.54 -0.13
N LYS A 358 17.68 -2.35 -0.05
CA LYS A 358 18.33 -1.07 -0.40
C LYS A 358 19.06 -1.12 -1.76
N SER A 359 18.65 -2.04 -2.63
CA SER A 359 19.18 -2.14 -3.99
C SER A 359 18.53 -1.05 -4.83
N SER A 360 19.19 -0.68 -5.94
CA SER A 360 18.65 0.33 -6.85
C SER A 360 17.22 -0.03 -7.26
N PRO A 361 16.24 0.87 -7.11
CA PRO A 361 14.88 0.63 -7.53
C PRO A 361 14.81 0.20 -8.98
N ILE A 362 14.03 -0.84 -9.25
CA ILE A 362 13.47 -1.01 -10.59
C ILE A 362 12.57 0.21 -10.78
N LEU A 363 13.03 1.13 -11.60
CA LEU A 363 12.36 2.40 -11.85
C LEU A 363 11.10 2.13 -12.68
N LEU A 364 9.96 2.06 -11.99
CA LEU A 364 8.65 2.05 -12.63
C LEU A 364 8.17 3.49 -12.79
N LYS A 365 7.68 3.86 -13.97
CA LYS A 365 7.02 5.15 -14.16
C LYS A 365 5.78 5.23 -13.28
N ASP A 366 5.40 6.45 -12.91
CA ASP A 366 4.17 6.66 -12.17
C ASP A 366 2.97 6.63 -13.13
N THR A 367 2.65 5.43 -13.60
CA THR A 367 1.44 5.19 -14.39
C THR A 367 0.28 5.04 -13.42
N SER A 368 -0.50 6.10 -13.27
CA SER A 368 -1.74 6.09 -12.47
C SER A 368 -2.87 5.55 -13.33
N TYR A 369 -2.87 4.25 -13.61
CA TYR A 369 -4.06 3.63 -14.17
C TYR A 369 -5.14 3.58 -13.09
N PHE A 370 -6.31 4.10 -13.42
CA PHE A 370 -7.46 4.02 -12.55
C PHE A 370 -7.94 2.57 -12.49
N LEU A 371 -7.78 1.94 -11.33
CA LEU A 371 -8.49 0.71 -10.99
C LEU A 371 -9.84 1.12 -10.42
N ASP A 372 -10.90 0.94 -11.19
CA ASP A 372 -12.28 1.02 -10.72
C ASP A 372 -12.51 -0.04 -9.63
N ILE A 373 -12.77 0.37 -8.38
CA ILE A 373 -12.91 -0.53 -7.24
C ILE A 373 -14.08 -1.51 -7.45
N GLY A 374 -15.13 -1.02 -8.10
CA GLY A 374 -16.37 -1.73 -8.38
C GLY A 374 -16.23 -2.78 -9.48
N TYR A 375 -15.09 -2.85 -10.18
CA TYR A 375 -14.88 -3.81 -11.25
C TYR A 375 -13.87 -4.93 -10.89
N PRO A 376 -14.11 -6.19 -11.30
CA PRO A 376 -15.42 -6.72 -11.67
C PRO A 376 -16.44 -6.55 -10.52
N PRO A 377 -17.75 -6.59 -10.82
CA PRO A 377 -18.81 -6.34 -9.85
C PRO A 377 -18.58 -7.08 -8.53
N LEU A 378 -18.65 -6.33 -7.43
CA LEU A 378 -18.41 -6.87 -6.10
C LEU A 378 -19.63 -7.70 -5.66
N GLU A 379 -19.45 -9.02 -5.61
CA GLU A 379 -20.53 -9.97 -5.30
C GLU A 379 -20.91 -10.00 -3.80
N SER A 380 -20.07 -9.44 -2.93
CA SER A 380 -20.27 -9.47 -1.49
C SER A 380 -19.55 -8.31 -0.79
N GLU A 381 -20.01 -7.97 0.42
CA GLU A 381 -19.34 -7.03 1.31
C GLU A 381 -17.90 -7.48 1.63
N GLU A 382 -17.66 -8.79 1.73
CA GLU A 382 -16.33 -9.35 1.92
C GLU A 382 -15.38 -9.05 0.75
N CYS A 383 -15.87 -9.13 -0.50
CA CYS A 383 -15.11 -8.73 -1.67
C CYS A 383 -14.81 -7.24 -1.66
N TYR A 384 -15.77 -6.40 -1.27
CA TYR A 384 -15.58 -4.96 -1.12
C TYR A 384 -14.52 -4.63 -0.07
N ASN A 385 -14.64 -5.20 1.13
CA ASN A 385 -13.71 -4.97 2.24
C ASN A 385 -12.29 -5.47 1.92
N SER A 386 -12.17 -6.62 1.25
CA SER A 386 -10.87 -7.11 0.76
C SER A 386 -10.27 -6.15 -0.25
N ARG A 387 -11.07 -5.65 -1.20
CA ARG A 387 -10.60 -4.70 -2.21
C ARG A 387 -10.11 -3.42 -1.58
N LEU A 388 -10.86 -2.93 -0.62
CA LEU A 388 -10.55 -1.72 0.11
C LEU A 388 -9.24 -1.83 0.87
N THR A 389 -9.02 -2.97 1.53
CA THR A 389 -7.75 -3.30 2.20
C THR A 389 -6.57 -3.25 1.23
N GLN A 390 -6.70 -3.90 0.06
CA GLN A 390 -5.66 -3.93 -0.97
C GLN A 390 -5.30 -2.52 -1.45
N MET A 391 -6.31 -1.66 -1.61
CA MET A 391 -6.12 -0.27 -2.02
C MET A 391 -5.44 0.57 -0.95
N SER A 392 -5.90 0.48 0.30
CA SER A 392 -5.27 1.15 1.43
C SER A 392 -3.79 0.77 1.56
N LEU A 393 -3.45 -0.51 1.46
CA LEU A 393 -2.06 -0.98 1.48
C LEU A 393 -1.25 -0.43 0.32
N ASN A 394 -1.82 -0.41 -0.89
CA ASN A 394 -1.15 0.14 -2.06
C ASN A 394 -0.93 1.65 -1.94
N ALA A 395 -1.89 2.40 -1.40
CA ALA A 395 -1.73 3.84 -1.16
C ALA A 395 -0.60 4.16 -0.18
N VAL A 396 -0.56 3.48 0.98
CA VAL A 396 0.55 3.68 1.92
C VAL A 396 1.87 3.17 1.34
N GLY A 397 1.85 2.06 0.60
CA GLY A 397 3.01 1.56 -0.13
C GLY A 397 3.59 2.63 -1.07
N MET A 398 2.74 3.31 -1.83
CA MET A 398 3.18 4.41 -2.71
C MET A 398 3.76 5.60 -1.93
N LEU A 399 3.19 5.95 -0.76
CA LEU A 399 3.79 6.97 0.12
C LEU A 399 5.16 6.51 0.64
N LEU A 400 5.28 5.25 1.07
CA LEU A 400 6.54 4.65 1.49
C LEU A 400 7.59 4.68 0.38
N ARG A 401 7.19 4.42 -0.88
CA ARG A 401 8.09 4.53 -2.04
C ARG A 401 8.71 5.92 -2.14
N GLU A 402 7.90 6.98 -2.05
CA GLU A 402 8.41 8.35 -2.13
C GLU A 402 9.29 8.69 -0.93
N VAL A 403 8.96 8.20 0.28
CA VAL A 403 9.82 8.31 1.46
C VAL A 403 11.19 7.67 1.21
N LEU A 404 11.22 6.45 0.68
CA LEU A 404 12.46 5.72 0.40
C LEU A 404 13.31 6.43 -0.67
N LYS A 405 12.66 6.87 -1.75
CA LYS A 405 13.31 7.59 -2.86
C LYS A 405 13.94 8.90 -2.41
N ASP A 406 13.24 9.69 -1.61
CA ASP A 406 13.79 10.95 -1.07
C ASP A 406 14.95 10.68 -0.10
N GLY A 407 14.88 9.58 0.65
CA GLY A 407 15.94 9.14 1.56
C GLY A 407 17.25 8.71 0.87
N GLU A 408 17.20 8.28 -0.38
CA GLU A 408 18.40 7.92 -1.17
C GLU A 408 19.19 9.15 -1.63
N THR A 409 18.57 10.33 -1.72
CA THR A 409 19.26 11.54 -2.18
C THR A 409 20.07 12.16 -1.02
N PRO A 410 21.41 12.17 -1.07
CA PRO A 410 22.25 12.70 0.02
C PRO A 410 22.26 14.24 0.10
N SER A 411 21.15 14.89 -0.28
CA SER A 411 21.09 16.35 -0.41
C SER A 411 21.03 17.03 0.97
N LYS A 412 21.79 18.12 1.11
CA LYS A 412 21.87 18.97 2.32
C LYS A 412 20.64 19.86 2.54
N PHE A 413 19.58 19.77 1.71
CA PHE A 413 18.46 20.70 1.75
C PHE A 413 17.27 20.19 2.59
N SER A 414 17.01 20.92 3.68
CA SER A 414 15.79 21.03 4.49
C SER A 414 14.95 19.77 4.67
N THR A 415 15.51 18.79 5.39
CA THR A 415 14.80 17.62 5.95
C THR A 415 13.45 17.99 6.58
N SER A 416 13.32 19.16 7.20
CA SER A 416 12.06 19.60 7.81
C SER A 416 10.91 19.79 6.81
N ILE A 417 11.16 20.34 5.60
CA ILE A 417 10.08 20.51 4.60
C ILE A 417 9.62 19.15 4.05
N LEU A 418 10.56 18.24 3.81
CA LEU A 418 10.24 16.89 3.34
C LEU A 418 9.45 16.12 4.41
N TYR A 419 9.88 16.17 5.68
CA TYR A 419 9.12 15.56 6.78
C TYR A 419 7.71 16.12 6.87
N ARG A 420 7.53 17.44 6.83
CA ARG A 420 6.18 18.05 6.86
C ARG A 420 5.31 17.59 5.71
N THR A 421 5.87 17.54 4.50
CA THR A 421 5.13 17.15 3.30
C THR A 421 4.66 15.70 3.40
N HIS A 422 5.58 14.78 3.70
CA HIS A 422 5.26 13.37 3.83
C HIS A 422 4.36 13.05 5.02
N LEU A 423 4.62 13.65 6.19
CA LEU A 423 3.76 13.48 7.36
C LEU A 423 2.35 14.02 7.11
N LYS A 424 2.20 15.17 6.44
CA LYS A 424 0.89 15.70 6.08
C LYS A 424 0.16 14.75 5.13
N ALA A 425 0.84 14.17 4.15
CA ALA A 425 0.24 13.20 3.23
C ALA A 425 -0.20 11.92 3.96
N LEU A 426 0.66 11.38 4.84
CA LEU A 426 0.36 10.21 5.67
C LEU A 426 -0.80 10.48 6.64
N ASP A 427 -0.80 11.63 7.33
CA ASP A 427 -1.84 12.02 8.27
C ASP A 427 -3.18 12.25 7.58
N SER A 428 -3.18 12.90 6.41
CA SER A 428 -4.37 13.09 5.59
C SER A 428 -4.95 11.76 5.14
N TRP A 429 -4.11 10.85 4.65
CA TRP A 429 -4.54 9.52 4.25
C TRP A 429 -5.12 8.72 5.43
N HIS A 430 -4.46 8.77 6.59
CA HIS A 430 -4.91 8.04 7.78
C HIS A 430 -6.23 8.58 8.32
N ALA A 431 -6.46 9.90 8.26
CA ALA A 431 -7.71 10.53 8.67
C ALA A 431 -8.90 10.17 7.76
N GLU A 432 -8.63 9.76 6.52
CA GLU A 432 -9.63 9.33 5.54
C GLU A 432 -9.81 7.81 5.52
N LEU A 433 -9.25 7.08 6.50
CA LEU A 433 -9.42 5.64 6.57
C LEU A 433 -10.90 5.26 6.72
N PRO A 434 -11.35 4.25 5.96
CA PRO A 434 -12.68 3.67 6.11
C PRO A 434 -12.90 3.10 7.51
N THR A 435 -14.13 3.17 8.02
CA THR A 435 -14.51 2.59 9.31
C THR A 435 -14.11 1.12 9.45
N TYR A 436 -14.19 0.34 8.38
CA TYR A 436 -13.76 -1.07 8.36
C TYR A 436 -12.28 -1.28 8.72
N LEU A 437 -11.43 -0.28 8.43
CA LEU A 437 -9.97 -0.29 8.64
C LEU A 437 -9.52 0.58 9.82
N CYS A 438 -10.43 1.26 10.51
CA CYS A 438 -10.09 2.12 11.63
C CYS A 438 -9.86 1.32 12.92
N LEU A 439 -8.90 1.78 13.72
CA LEU A 439 -8.82 1.37 15.13
C LEU A 439 -9.91 2.10 15.93
N HIS A 440 -10.47 1.46 16.96
CA HIS A 440 -11.44 2.06 17.86
C HIS A 440 -10.76 2.82 18.99
N GLU A 441 -11.13 4.09 19.17
CA GLU A 441 -10.71 4.90 20.31
C GLU A 441 -11.59 4.56 21.52
N THR A 442 -10.99 3.99 22.56
CA THR A 442 -11.72 3.63 23.79
C THR A 442 -11.95 4.81 24.73
N THR A 443 -11.05 5.79 24.71
CA THR A 443 -11.15 7.05 25.47
C THR A 443 -10.45 8.17 24.69
N PRO A 444 -10.87 9.45 24.81
CA PRO A 444 -10.14 10.57 24.24
C PRO A 444 -8.69 10.60 24.76
N GLY A 445 -7.71 10.47 23.85
CA GLY A 445 -6.29 10.34 24.20
C GLY A 445 -5.85 8.95 24.68
N GLY A 446 -6.74 7.96 24.64
CA GLY A 446 -6.44 6.57 24.92
C GLY A 446 -5.73 5.87 23.76
N LEU A 447 -5.21 4.68 24.05
CA LEU A 447 -4.63 3.81 23.04
C LEU A 447 -5.75 3.28 22.14
N CYS A 448 -5.59 3.44 20.83
CA CYS A 448 -6.53 2.89 19.85
C CYS A 448 -6.43 1.37 19.87
N ARG A 449 -7.58 0.69 19.82
CA ARG A 449 -7.70 -0.76 19.92
C ARG A 449 -8.37 -1.38 18.71
N VAL A 450 -8.02 -2.62 18.40
CA VAL A 450 -8.80 -3.44 17.47
C VAL A 450 -10.08 -3.90 18.17
N ASP A 451 -11.24 -3.76 17.50
CA ASP A 451 -12.51 -4.22 18.04
C ASP A 451 -12.48 -5.75 18.27
N PRO A 452 -12.70 -6.25 19.49
CA PRO A 452 -12.79 -7.68 19.74
C PRO A 452 -13.90 -8.37 18.93
N ALA A 453 -14.95 -7.63 18.53
CA ALA A 453 -16.05 -8.15 17.72
C ALA A 453 -15.73 -8.24 16.22
N SER A 454 -14.63 -7.65 15.75
CA SER A 454 -14.18 -7.81 14.36
C SER A 454 -13.91 -9.28 14.04
N ASN A 455 -14.24 -9.70 12.82
CA ASN A 455 -13.85 -11.03 12.35
C ASN A 455 -12.33 -11.09 12.07
N GLU A 456 -11.77 -12.30 11.95
CA GLU A 456 -10.33 -12.50 11.76
C GLU A 456 -9.77 -11.79 10.52
N ARG A 457 -10.53 -11.72 9.42
CA ARG A 457 -10.09 -11.02 8.20
C ARG A 457 -10.03 -9.51 8.41
N GLN A 458 -10.99 -8.94 9.14
CA GLN A 458 -10.99 -7.52 9.48
C GLN A 458 -9.84 -7.19 10.44
N LYS A 459 -9.63 -8.00 11.48
CA LYS A 459 -8.47 -7.85 12.38
C LYS A 459 -7.16 -7.88 11.58
N THR A 460 -7.03 -8.82 10.66
CA THR A 460 -5.87 -8.93 9.75
C THR A 460 -5.71 -7.67 8.91
N ALA A 461 -6.78 -7.19 8.29
CA ALA A 461 -6.76 -5.99 7.46
C ALA A 461 -6.34 -4.74 8.24
N ILE A 462 -7.00 -4.48 9.38
CA ILE A 462 -6.66 -3.38 10.30
C ILE A 462 -5.19 -3.49 10.69
N PHE A 463 -4.76 -4.66 11.15
CA PHE A 463 -3.40 -4.85 11.64
C PHE A 463 -2.33 -4.53 10.59
N ASN A 464 -2.47 -5.04 9.37
CA ASN A 464 -1.48 -4.82 8.31
C ASN A 464 -1.48 -3.37 7.80
N VAL A 465 -2.66 -2.76 7.65
CA VAL A 465 -2.78 -1.36 7.19
C VAL A 465 -2.12 -0.42 8.20
N HIS A 466 -2.41 -0.58 9.49
CA HIS A 466 -1.82 0.23 10.55
C HIS A 466 -0.32 -0.07 10.76
N ALA A 467 0.09 -1.33 10.64
CA ALA A 467 1.51 -1.69 10.70
C ALA A 467 2.33 -1.05 9.57
N LEU A 468 1.81 -1.06 8.34
CA LEU A 468 2.46 -0.42 7.20
C LEU A 468 2.51 1.10 7.37
N PHE A 469 1.43 1.72 7.87
CA PHE A 469 1.37 3.16 8.15
C PHE A 469 2.41 3.58 9.20
N LEU A 470 2.37 2.97 10.39
CA LEU A 470 3.31 3.27 11.49
C LEU A 470 4.75 2.99 11.06
N GLY A 471 4.96 1.88 10.36
CA GLY A 471 6.25 1.51 9.78
C GLY A 471 6.79 2.56 8.81
N THR A 472 5.93 3.12 7.96
CA THR A 472 6.30 4.17 7.01
C THR A 472 6.68 5.47 7.72
N VAL A 473 5.95 5.86 8.77
CA VAL A 473 6.31 7.00 9.61
C VAL A 473 7.66 6.78 10.29
N CYS A 474 7.92 5.57 10.79
CA CYS A 474 9.20 5.20 11.38
C CYS A 474 10.34 5.33 10.36
N GLU A 475 10.21 4.78 9.15
CA GLU A 475 11.23 4.90 8.09
C GLU A 475 11.50 6.36 7.71
N LEU A 476 10.45 7.18 7.58
CA LEU A 476 10.57 8.60 7.27
C LEU A 476 11.36 9.37 8.33
N LEU A 477 11.06 9.15 9.62
CA LEU A 477 11.58 9.97 10.72
C LEU A 477 12.84 9.42 11.38
N LYS A 478 13.25 8.19 11.04
CA LYS A 478 14.48 7.56 11.55
C LYS A 478 15.74 8.41 11.37
N PRO A 479 15.98 9.10 10.23
CA PRO A 479 17.14 9.97 10.10
C PRO A 479 17.10 11.18 11.06
N ALA A 480 15.91 11.71 11.39
CA ALA A 480 15.77 12.80 12.36
C ALA A 480 16.13 12.33 13.78
N LEU A 481 15.72 11.11 14.15
CA LEU A 481 16.12 10.49 15.40
C LEU A 481 17.64 10.34 15.49
N ILE A 482 18.30 9.90 14.43
CA ILE A 482 19.77 9.76 14.38
C ILE A 482 20.45 11.14 14.50
N ALA A 483 20.02 12.12 13.70
CA ALA A 483 20.58 13.48 13.71
C ALA A 483 20.38 14.22 15.05
N SER A 484 19.32 13.89 15.80
CA SER A 484 19.09 14.45 17.14
C SER A 484 20.17 14.07 18.15
N THR A 485 20.94 13.01 17.90
CA THR A 485 22.03 12.56 18.77
C THR A 485 23.34 13.30 18.51
N GLU A 486 23.54 13.77 17.27
CA GLU A 486 24.77 14.42 16.84
C GLU A 486 24.75 15.94 17.10
N SER A 487 23.56 16.54 17.18
CA SER A 487 23.40 18.00 17.30
C SER A 487 23.46 18.48 18.74
N SER A 488 24.65 18.92 19.19
CA SER A 488 24.88 19.43 20.55
C SER A 488 24.48 20.91 20.75
N SER A 489 23.97 21.61 19.73
CA SER A 489 23.82 23.08 19.75
C SER A 489 22.41 23.58 19.41
N THR A 490 21.77 24.24 20.38
CA THR A 490 20.69 25.26 20.42
C THR A 490 19.62 25.46 19.29
N SER A 491 19.70 24.88 18.09
CA SER A 491 18.67 25.01 17.04
C SER A 491 17.78 23.75 16.89
N THR A 492 17.56 23.01 17.98
CA THR A 492 17.19 21.58 18.00
C THR A 492 15.69 21.25 18.06
N ASN A 493 14.79 22.22 18.21
CA ASN A 493 13.40 21.92 18.61
C ASN A 493 12.59 21.14 17.55
N GLU A 494 12.77 21.43 16.26
CA GLU A 494 12.02 20.70 15.21
C GLU A 494 12.50 19.26 15.02
N LEU A 495 13.81 19.02 15.01
CA LEU A 495 14.36 17.66 14.87
C LEU A 495 13.99 16.78 16.06
N GLU A 496 13.99 17.34 17.26
CA GLU A 496 13.54 16.65 18.46
C GLU A 496 12.04 16.30 18.38
N THR A 497 11.21 17.19 17.83
CA THR A 497 9.79 16.90 17.57
C THR A 497 9.61 15.70 16.63
N TYR A 498 10.38 15.62 15.54
CA TYR A 498 10.33 14.49 14.62
C TYR A 498 10.89 13.20 15.22
N ALA A 499 11.98 13.29 15.99
CA ALA A 499 12.55 12.16 16.72
C ALA A 499 11.54 11.56 17.71
N ASN A 500 10.87 12.41 18.49
CA ASN A 500 9.83 11.99 19.43
C ASN A 500 8.64 11.34 18.70
N ARG A 501 8.23 11.88 17.56
CA ARG A 501 7.18 11.27 16.73
C ARG A 501 7.58 9.90 16.15
N CYS A 502 8.86 9.72 15.80
CA CYS A 502 9.41 8.42 15.37
C CYS A 502 9.29 7.38 16.49
N ILE A 503 9.72 7.75 17.71
CA ILE A 503 9.66 6.91 18.91
C ILE A 503 8.21 6.57 19.26
N GLU A 504 7.32 7.57 19.24
CA GLU A 504 5.89 7.37 19.50
C GLU A 504 5.27 6.37 18.51
N SER A 505 5.61 6.48 17.22
CA SER A 505 5.13 5.55 16.20
C SER A 505 5.62 4.12 16.43
N ALA A 506 6.88 3.95 16.84
CA ALA A 506 7.44 2.65 17.20
C ALA A 506 6.79 2.06 18.46
N LEU A 507 6.47 2.88 19.46
CA LEU A 507 5.72 2.47 20.66
C LEU A 507 4.29 2.04 20.29
N ARG A 508 3.60 2.80 19.43
CA ARG A 508 2.25 2.45 18.94
C ARG A 508 2.27 1.12 18.17
N MET A 509 3.28 0.89 17.33
CA MET A 509 3.44 -0.39 16.61
C MET A 509 3.64 -1.56 17.58
N THR A 510 4.48 -1.37 18.59
CA THR A 510 4.71 -2.36 19.66
C THR A 510 3.42 -2.66 20.43
N HIS A 511 2.65 -1.63 20.77
CA HIS A 511 1.36 -1.78 21.44
C HIS A 511 0.35 -2.53 20.57
N LEU A 512 0.22 -2.16 19.30
CA LEU A 512 -0.65 -2.84 18.35
C LEU A 512 -0.32 -4.34 18.26
N CYS A 513 0.95 -4.72 18.16
CA CYS A 513 1.36 -6.12 18.19
C CYS A 513 0.96 -6.84 19.50
N LYS A 514 1.09 -6.19 20.65
CA LYS A 514 0.66 -6.76 21.94
C LYS A 514 -0.84 -7.01 21.97
N GLU A 515 -1.64 -6.08 21.44
CA GLU A 515 -3.08 -6.24 21.37
C GLU A 515 -3.49 -7.37 20.44
N MET A 516 -2.84 -7.50 19.28
CA MET A 516 -3.08 -8.61 18.37
C MET A 516 -2.76 -9.96 19.03
N VAL A 517 -1.65 -10.06 19.75
CA VAL A 517 -1.32 -11.29 20.52
C VAL A 517 -2.38 -11.56 21.59
N ALA A 518 -2.86 -10.52 22.30
CA ALA A 518 -3.93 -10.67 23.29
C ALA A 518 -5.27 -11.14 22.67
N LEU A 519 -5.52 -10.78 21.41
CA LEU A 519 -6.65 -11.27 20.61
C LEU A 519 -6.40 -12.66 19.98
N GLN A 520 -5.32 -13.34 20.39
CA GLN A 520 -4.88 -14.64 19.85
C GLN A 520 -4.55 -14.60 18.35
N TYR A 521 -4.29 -13.42 17.80
CA TYR A 521 -3.89 -13.28 16.41
C TYR A 521 -2.42 -13.68 16.23
N PRO A 522 -2.12 -14.53 15.24
CA PRO A 522 -0.75 -14.95 14.99
C PRO A 522 0.07 -13.91 14.24
N LEU A 523 1.06 -13.34 14.93
CA LEU A 523 1.99 -12.42 14.29
C LEU A 523 2.78 -13.07 13.16
N SER A 524 3.01 -14.38 13.22
CA SER A 524 3.63 -15.18 12.14
C SER A 524 2.88 -15.08 10.81
N SER A 525 1.58 -14.78 10.84
CA SER A 525 0.74 -14.66 9.65
C SER A 525 0.85 -13.30 8.95
N SER A 526 1.47 -12.29 9.57
CA SER A 526 1.71 -10.98 8.95
C SER A 526 3.21 -10.71 8.83
N TRP A 527 3.75 -10.97 7.63
CA TRP A 527 5.13 -10.60 7.30
C TRP A 527 5.36 -9.09 7.30
N ILE A 528 4.32 -8.30 7.00
CA ILE A 528 4.37 -6.83 7.06
C ILE A 528 4.63 -6.36 8.48
N ALA A 529 3.79 -6.83 9.41
CA ALA A 529 3.89 -6.42 10.81
C ALA A 529 5.17 -6.96 11.47
N GLN A 530 5.61 -8.18 11.16
CA GLN A 530 6.88 -8.70 11.66
C GLN A 530 8.06 -7.80 11.29
N HIS A 531 8.12 -7.34 10.04
CA HIS A 531 9.18 -6.46 9.58
C HIS A 531 9.17 -5.13 10.34
N PHE A 532 8.01 -4.47 10.42
CA PHE A 532 7.92 -3.17 11.08
C PHE A 532 7.99 -3.25 12.61
N LEU A 533 7.64 -4.38 13.22
CA LEU A 533 7.89 -4.64 14.63
C LEU A 533 9.40 -4.71 14.91
N LEU A 534 10.17 -5.39 14.06
CA LEU A 534 11.63 -5.45 14.20
C LEU A 534 12.28 -4.07 14.02
N ASN A 535 11.81 -3.28 13.05
CA ASN A 535 12.27 -1.91 12.87
C ASN A 535 11.91 -1.01 14.06
N SER A 536 10.67 -1.13 14.56
CA SER A 536 10.20 -0.40 15.74
C SER A 536 11.03 -0.74 16.97
N ALA A 537 11.33 -2.01 17.20
CA ALA A 537 12.23 -2.44 18.26
C ALA A 537 13.60 -1.76 18.13
N SER A 538 14.19 -1.76 16.93
CA SER A 538 15.48 -1.12 16.66
C SER A 538 15.46 0.38 16.99
N ILE A 539 14.37 1.07 16.67
CA ILE A 539 14.17 2.50 16.99
C ILE A 539 14.11 2.73 18.50
N LEU A 540 13.34 1.92 19.23
CA LEU A 540 13.21 2.05 20.69
C LEU A 540 14.54 1.77 21.41
N ILE A 541 15.29 0.80 20.92
CA ILE A 541 16.62 0.47 21.43
C ILE A 541 17.58 1.65 21.21
N TYR A 542 17.56 2.24 20.03
CA TYR A 542 18.37 3.40 19.71
C TYR A 542 18.05 4.60 20.62
N ASP A 543 16.77 4.84 20.92
CA ASP A 543 16.35 5.90 21.84
C ASP A 543 16.82 5.69 23.28
N VAL A 544 16.82 4.45 23.77
CA VAL A 544 17.37 4.12 25.09
C VAL A 544 18.86 4.47 25.17
N GLU A 545 19.65 4.18 24.13
CA GLU A 545 21.06 4.56 24.12
C GLU A 545 21.27 6.07 24.01
N ARG A 546 20.46 6.75 23.19
CA ARG A 546 20.46 8.21 23.07
C ARG A 546 20.25 8.87 24.44
N THR A 547 19.25 8.43 25.20
CA THR A 547 18.93 8.99 26.52
C THR A 547 20.00 8.68 27.57
N ARG A 548 20.64 7.49 27.52
CA ARG A 548 21.80 7.16 28.36
C ARG A 548 23.00 8.06 28.06
N ALA A 549 23.31 8.30 26.79
CA ALA A 549 24.41 9.17 26.38
C ALA A 549 24.23 10.61 26.91
N VAL A 550 23.02 11.15 26.81
CA VAL A 550 22.67 12.49 27.35
C VAL A 550 22.78 12.51 28.88
N SER A 551 22.39 11.43 29.57
CA SER A 551 22.50 11.35 31.03
C SER A 551 23.96 11.33 31.50
N ASN A 552 24.85 10.65 30.76
CA ASN A 552 26.27 10.55 31.08
C ASN A 552 27.04 11.85 30.84
N THR A 553 26.63 12.69 29.89
CA THR A 553 27.26 14.00 29.66
C THR A 553 26.87 15.04 30.72
N LEU A 554 25.72 14.87 31.37
CA LEU A 554 25.24 15.76 32.43
C LEU A 554 25.83 15.45 33.82
N MET A 555 26.38 14.25 34.04
CA MET A 555 27.04 13.90 35.29
C MET A 555 28.48 14.47 35.29
N PRO A 556 28.81 15.48 36.12
CA PRO A 556 30.16 16.03 36.18
C PRO A 556 31.15 14.92 36.59
N LYS A 557 32.27 14.81 35.85
CA LYS A 557 33.40 13.95 36.26
C LYS A 557 34.00 14.55 37.53
N ASN A 558 33.57 14.04 38.68
CA ASN A 558 34.14 14.35 39.99
C ASN A 558 35.56 13.79 40.13
#